data_AF-A0A166GTP7-F1
#
_entry.id   AF-A0A166GTP7-F1
#
_cell.length_a   1.000
_cell.length_b   1.000
_cell.length_c   1.000
_cell.angle_alpha   90.00
_cell.angle_beta   90.00
_cell.angle_gamma   90.00
#
_symmetry.space_group_name_H-M   'P 1'
#
loop_
_entity.id
_entity.type
_entity.pdbx_description
1 polymer ?
#
loop_
_entity_poly.entity_id
_entity_poly.type
_entity_poly.pdbx_seq_one_letter_code
_entity_poly.pdbx_strand_id
1 'polypeptide(L)'
;MPITESNPPNPTREGDIFSLGILFLQIFDGRVDCLPYSHVPVSHRDPMDTELLKRIHGGDRPRQRSYPNISDNRWSIIVACWAADPSARPNIRQVRSWLAQL
;
A
#
# COMPACT_ATOMS: atom_id res chain seq x y z
N MET A 1 -22.61 13.48 -23.08
CA MET A 1 -22.10 14.14 -21.85
C MET A 1 -20.62 14.42 -22.08
N PRO A 2 -20.14 15.67 -21.91
CA PRO A 2 -18.71 15.93 -21.94
C PRO A 2 -18.10 15.39 -20.64
N ILE A 3 -16.99 14.67 -20.77
CA ILE A 3 -16.18 14.19 -19.67
C ILE A 3 -15.49 15.43 -19.12
N THR A 4 -16.00 16.00 -18.03
CA THR A 4 -15.31 17.11 -17.34
C THR A 4 -13.96 16.59 -16.88
N GLU A 5 -12.89 17.22 -17.36
CA GLU A 5 -11.52 17.05 -16.86
C GLU A 5 -11.52 17.35 -15.35
N SER A 6 -11.65 16.31 -14.53
CA SER A 6 -11.41 16.44 -13.10
C SER A 6 -9.92 16.61 -12.91
N ASN A 7 -9.49 17.73 -12.31
CA ASN A 7 -8.10 17.89 -11.87
C ASN A 7 -7.66 16.63 -11.09
N PRO A 8 -6.43 16.13 -11.35
CA PRO A 8 -5.93 14.99 -10.61
C PRO A 8 -5.96 15.31 -9.10
N PRO A 9 -6.34 14.35 -8.25
CA PRO A 9 -6.41 14.58 -6.82
C PRO A 9 -5.04 15.01 -6.30
N ASN A 10 -5.02 16.07 -5.48
CA ASN A 10 -3.79 16.55 -4.86
C ASN A 10 -3.22 15.48 -3.92
N PRO A 11 -1.89 15.28 -3.89
CA PRO A 11 -1.25 14.44 -2.88
C PRO A 11 -1.65 14.85 -1.46
N THR A 12 -1.83 13.87 -0.58
CA THR A 12 -2.16 14.10 0.84
C THR A 12 -1.17 13.36 1.73
N ARG A 13 -1.08 13.79 2.99
CA ARG A 13 -0.23 13.12 4.00
C ARG A 13 -0.66 11.68 4.20
N GLU A 14 -1.96 11.42 4.17
CA GLU A 14 -2.55 10.09 4.30
C GLU A 14 -2.24 9.22 3.06
N GLY A 15 -2.13 9.84 1.88
CA GLY A 15 -1.65 9.21 0.65
C GLY A 15 -0.18 8.80 0.74
N ASP A 16 0.66 9.66 1.31
CA ASP A 16 2.07 9.33 1.59
C ASP A 16 2.20 8.16 2.57
N ILE A 17 1.37 8.12 3.61
CA ILE A 17 1.36 7.03 4.60
C ILE A 17 0.93 5.71 3.96
N PHE A 18 -0.06 5.72 3.06
CA PHE A 18 -0.43 4.52 2.30
C PHE A 18 0.76 4.01 1.49
N SER A 19 1.40 4.89 0.72
CA SER A 19 2.57 4.55 -0.11
C SER A 19 3.74 4.04 0.74
N LEU A 20 3.95 4.62 1.92
CA LEU A 20 4.95 4.17 2.88
C LEU A 20 4.66 2.75 3.40
N GLY A 21 3.40 2.41 3.68
CA GLY A 21 3.00 1.06 4.06
C GLY A 21 3.31 0.03 2.97
N ILE A 22 3.08 0.38 1.70
CA ILE A 22 3.44 -0.48 0.55
C ILE A 22 4.97 -0.62 0.43
N LEU A 23 5.72 0.46 0.66
CA LEU A 23 7.19 0.43 0.65
C LEU A 23 7.76 -0.45 1.77
N PHE A 24 7.16 -0.42 2.97
CA PHE A 24 7.59 -1.26 4.09
C PHE A 24 7.52 -2.77 3.80
N LEU A 25 6.63 -3.22 2.91
CA LEU A 25 6.65 -4.61 2.46
C LEU A 25 8.02 -4.99 1.87
N GLN A 26 8.54 -4.15 0.99
CA GLN A 26 9.81 -4.39 0.31
C GLN A 26 10.99 -4.26 1.27
N ILE A 27 10.98 -3.22 2.12
CA ILE A 27 12.06 -2.96 3.07
C ILE A 27 12.16 -4.06 4.13
N PHE A 28 11.03 -4.46 4.74
CA PHE A 28 11.05 -5.44 5.81
C PHE A 28 11.17 -6.87 5.33
N ASP A 29 10.64 -7.21 4.15
CA ASP A 29 10.81 -8.54 3.60
C ASP A 29 12.24 -8.75 3.08
N GLY A 30 12.83 -7.71 2.46
CA GLY A 30 14.24 -7.67 2.07
C GLY A 30 14.64 -8.61 0.92
N ARG A 31 13.72 -9.42 0.38
CA ARG A 31 14.00 -10.25 -0.80
C ARG A 31 13.98 -9.41 -2.08
N VAL A 32 14.87 -9.72 -3.00
CA VAL A 32 15.00 -9.02 -4.30
C VAL A 32 13.75 -9.19 -5.17
N ASP A 33 13.04 -10.30 -5.02
CA ASP A 33 11.81 -10.63 -5.76
C ASP A 33 10.52 -10.25 -5.02
N CYS A 34 10.62 -9.44 -3.96
CA CYS A 34 9.49 -8.99 -3.16
C CYS A 34 8.67 -7.90 -3.89
N LEU A 35 7.69 -8.32 -4.70
CA LEU A 35 6.76 -7.40 -5.37
C LEU A 35 5.45 -7.24 -4.57
N PRO A 36 5.03 -5.99 -4.24
CA PRO A 36 3.67 -5.72 -3.79
C PRO A 36 2.63 -6.24 -4.79
N TYR A 37 1.53 -6.79 -4.28
CA TYR A 37 0.40 -7.29 -5.10
C TYR A 37 0.77 -8.37 -6.14
N SER A 38 1.81 -9.16 -5.90
CA SER A 38 2.21 -10.28 -6.79
C SER A 38 1.12 -11.34 -7.03
N HIS A 39 0.03 -11.33 -6.24
CA HIS A 39 -1.14 -12.17 -6.44
C HIS A 39 -2.13 -11.63 -7.48
N VAL A 40 -1.92 -10.42 -8.01
CA VAL A 40 -2.72 -9.82 -9.08
C VAL A 40 -2.02 -10.12 -10.41
N PRO A 41 -2.66 -10.85 -11.34
CA PRO A 41 -2.05 -11.17 -12.63
C PRO A 41 -1.77 -9.90 -13.45
N VAL A 42 -0.55 -9.78 -13.97
CA VAL A 42 -0.19 -8.73 -14.92
C VAL A 42 -0.76 -9.10 -16.29
N SER A 43 -1.47 -8.17 -16.93
CA SER A 43 -2.05 -8.34 -18.25
C SER A 43 -1.36 -7.43 -19.25
N HIS A 44 -0.76 -7.98 -20.30
CA HIS A 44 -0.21 -7.18 -21.41
C HIS A 44 -1.27 -6.33 -22.14
N ARG A 45 -2.56 -6.61 -21.91
CA ARG A 45 -3.68 -5.83 -22.45
C ARG A 45 -4.11 -4.67 -21.54
N ASP A 46 -3.50 -4.54 -20.36
CA ASP A 46 -3.73 -3.46 -19.40
C ASP A 46 -2.40 -2.80 -18.97
N PRO A 47 -1.76 -2.04 -19.88
CA PRO A 47 -0.45 -1.44 -19.62
C PRO A 47 -0.48 -0.32 -18.56
N MET A 48 -1.66 0.08 -18.10
CA MET A 48 -1.85 1.16 -17.12
C MET A 48 -2.18 0.62 -15.71
N ASP A 49 -2.10 -0.70 -15.51
CA ASP A 49 -2.44 -1.37 -14.25
C ASP A 49 -3.86 -1.03 -13.74
N THR A 50 -4.81 -0.80 -14.66
CA THR A 50 -6.18 -0.39 -14.36
C THR A 50 -6.89 -1.42 -13.46
N GLU A 51 -6.68 -2.71 -13.73
CA GLU A 51 -7.24 -3.81 -12.95
C GLU A 51 -6.66 -3.85 -11.52
N LEU A 52 -5.36 -3.62 -11.37
CA LEU A 52 -4.73 -3.51 -10.05
C LEU A 52 -5.33 -2.33 -9.28
N LEU A 53 -5.45 -1.16 -9.91
CA LEU A 53 -6.04 0.02 -9.28
C LEU A 53 -7.49 -0.23 -8.85
N LYS A 54 -8.31 -0.88 -9.69
CA LYS A 54 -9.68 -1.28 -9.34
C LYS A 54 -9.73 -2.19 -8.13
N ARG A 55 -8.83 -3.17 -8.04
CA ARG A 55 -8.72 -4.08 -6.89
C ARG A 55 -8.33 -3.35 -5.61
N ILE A 56 -7.32 -2.47 -5.67
CA ILE A 56 -6.90 -1.65 -4.53
C ILE A 56 -8.06 -0.79 -4.02
N HIS A 57 -8.82 -0.17 -4.95
CA HIS A 57 -10.01 0.62 -4.62
C HIS A 57 -11.15 -0.25 -4.06
N GLY A 58 -11.27 -1.48 -4.55
CA GLY A 58 -12.19 -2.50 -4.03
C GLY A 58 -11.77 -3.13 -2.70
N GLY A 59 -10.66 -2.69 -2.11
CA GLY A 59 -10.19 -3.14 -0.81
C GLY A 59 -9.18 -4.28 -0.83
N ASP A 60 -8.73 -4.74 -2.01
CA ASP A 60 -7.65 -5.73 -2.10
C ASP A 60 -6.36 -5.16 -1.49
N ARG A 61 -5.63 -6.02 -0.78
CA ARG A 61 -4.39 -5.68 -0.08
C ARG A 61 -3.38 -6.83 -0.23
N PRO A 62 -2.08 -6.54 -0.09
CA PRO A 62 -1.05 -7.58 -0.11
C PRO A 62 -1.28 -8.65 0.96
N ARG A 63 -1.00 -9.91 0.63
CA ARG A 63 -1.27 -11.06 1.51
C ARG A 63 -0.06 -11.36 2.38
N GLN A 64 -0.22 -11.40 3.71
CA GLN A 64 0.90 -11.64 4.65
C GLN A 64 1.73 -12.87 4.31
N ARG A 65 1.09 -13.96 3.90
CA ARG A 65 1.75 -15.21 3.48
C ARG A 65 2.77 -15.05 2.35
N SER A 66 2.70 -13.96 1.58
CA SER A 66 3.64 -13.66 0.50
C SER A 66 4.92 -12.96 0.99
N TYR A 67 4.97 -12.58 2.27
CA TYR A 67 6.07 -11.81 2.89
C TYR A 67 6.58 -12.51 4.17
N PRO A 68 7.22 -13.69 4.04
CA PRO A 68 7.57 -14.54 5.18
C PRO A 68 8.62 -13.93 6.12
N ASN A 69 9.37 -12.92 5.68
CA ASN A 69 10.40 -12.26 6.49
C ASN A 69 9.85 -11.12 7.35
N ILE A 70 8.56 -10.78 7.21
CA ILE A 70 7.90 -9.72 7.98
C ILE A 70 7.25 -10.33 9.22
N SER A 71 7.75 -9.95 10.40
CA SER A 71 7.17 -10.31 11.69
C SER A 71 5.80 -9.65 11.92
N ASP A 72 4.97 -10.24 12.79
CA ASP A 72 3.60 -9.76 13.05
C ASP A 72 3.53 -8.31 13.54
N ASN A 73 4.52 -7.86 14.33
CA ASN A 73 4.61 -6.47 14.79
C ASN A 73 4.84 -5.49 13.61
N ARG A 74 5.74 -5.83 12.68
CA ARG A 74 5.99 -5.06 11.45
C ARG A 74 4.78 -5.10 10.52
N TRP A 75 4.15 -6.25 10.38
CA TRP A 75 2.94 -6.42 9.59
C TRP A 75 1.79 -5.54 10.12
N SER A 76 1.62 -5.47 11.44
CA SER A 76 0.59 -4.62 12.07
C SER A 76 0.77 -3.13 11.74
N ILE A 77 2.02 -2.65 11.70
CA ILE A 77 2.34 -1.28 11.27
C ILE A 77 1.97 -1.07 9.80
N ILE A 78 2.34 -2.00 8.92
CA ILE A 78 2.00 -1.96 7.50
C ILE A 78 0.47 -1.90 7.32
N VAL A 79 -0.26 -2.73 8.06
CA VAL A 79 -1.73 -2.80 7.98
C VAL A 79 -2.39 -1.49 8.38
N ALA A 80 -1.88 -0.83 9.42
CA ALA A 80 -2.37 0.48 9.83
C ALA A 80 -2.12 1.56 8.75
N CYS A 81 -0.96 1.52 8.09
CA CYS A 81 -0.59 2.49 7.06
C CYS A 81 -1.49 2.45 5.81
N TRP A 82 -2.03 1.28 5.43
CA TRP A 82 -2.85 1.12 4.22
C TRP A 82 -4.36 0.98 4.48
N ALA A 83 -4.83 1.49 5.62
CA ALA A 83 -6.26 1.53 5.96
C ALA A 83 -7.08 2.13 4.80
N ALA A 84 -8.26 1.55 4.55
CA ALA A 84 -9.13 1.98 3.45
C ALA A 84 -9.56 3.44 3.60
N ASP A 85 -10.00 3.81 4.80
CA ASP A 85 -10.25 5.20 5.18
C ASP A 85 -8.91 5.95 5.37
N PRO A 86 -8.62 7.00 4.58
CA PRO A 86 -7.43 7.81 4.75
C PRO A 86 -7.28 8.41 6.15
N SER A 87 -8.39 8.79 6.80
CA SER A 87 -8.36 9.41 8.12
C SER A 87 -8.03 8.44 9.26
N ALA A 88 -8.21 7.14 9.01
CA ALA A 88 -7.83 6.08 9.94
C ALA A 88 -6.33 5.73 9.90
N ARG A 89 -5.59 6.25 8.90
CA ARG A 89 -4.16 6.00 8.77
C ARG A 89 -3.38 6.79 9.84
N PRO A 90 -2.30 6.22 10.40
CA PRO A 90 -1.46 6.94 11.35
C PRO A 90 -0.77 8.12 10.67
N ASN A 91 -0.44 9.15 11.44
CA ASN A 91 0.50 10.17 10.97
C ASN A 91 1.95 9.66 11.08
N ILE A 92 2.88 10.36 10.41
CA ILE A 92 4.28 9.95 10.37
C ILE A 92 4.97 9.89 11.75
N ARG A 93 4.51 10.70 12.72
CA ARG A 93 5.06 10.67 14.09
C ARG A 93 4.68 9.38 14.81
N GLN A 94 3.44 8.91 14.62
CA GLN A 94 2.98 7.63 15.17
C GLN A 94 3.76 6.48 14.54
N VAL A 95 3.86 6.44 13.20
CA VAL A 95 4.65 5.42 12.49
C VAL A 95 6.08 5.37 13.01
N ARG A 96 6.76 6.52 13.08
CA ARG A 96 8.12 6.60 13.62
C ARG A 96 8.22 6.10 15.06
N SER A 97 7.25 6.43 15.91
CA SER A 97 7.22 5.97 17.30
C SER A 97 7.08 4.46 17.40
N TRP A 98 6.24 3.84 16.57
CA TRP A 98 6.07 2.40 16.56
C TRP A 98 7.33 1.69 16.06
N LEU A 99 7.97 2.23 15.01
CA LEU A 99 9.23 1.69 14.49
C LEU A 99 10.36 1.73 15.52
N ALA A 100 10.40 2.74 16.39
CA ALA A 100 11.39 2.84 17.47
C ALA A 100 11.17 1.82 18.60
N GLN A 101 10.05 1.10 18.60
CA GLN A 101 9.67 0.10 19.61
C GLN A 101 9.69 -1.33 19.05
N LEU A 102 10.10 -1.50 17.79
CA LEU A 102 10.17 -2.80 17.10
C LEU A 102 11.35 -3.66 17.55
#